data_AF-A0A1I2D1Z1-F1
#
_entry.id   AF-A0A1I2D1Z1-F1
#
_cell.length_a   1.000
_cell.length_b   1.000
_cell.length_c   1.000
_cell.angle_alpha   90.00
_cell.angle_beta   90.00
_cell.angle_gamma   90.00
#
_symmetry.space_group_name_H-M   'P 1'
#
loop_
_entity.id
_entity.type
_entity.pdbx_description
1 polymer ?
#
loop_
_entity_poly.entity_id
_entity_poly.type
_entity_poly.pdbx_seq_one_letter_code
_entity_poly.pdbx_strand_id
1 'polypeptide(L)'
;MRMYARLREPRKSDDNTYIYKIMLYKTGEGIYLFTYSGADAVLSAADYCYDSLEDLYADWNDLIDETGWIELEDPLPGCQHDAFIPLRVKGRDIGKPEWGVYETLKDGEWVEYNL
;
A
#
# COMPACT_ATOMS: atom_id res chain seq x y z
N MET A 1 -1.26 -3.34 12.43
CA MET A 1 -0.20 -4.22 11.91
C MET A 1 -0.13 -4.02 10.42
N ARG A 2 1.02 -3.58 9.93
CA ARG A 2 1.24 -3.25 8.53
C ARG A 2 2.52 -3.92 8.07
N MET A 3 2.43 -4.72 7.02
CA MET A 3 3.58 -5.47 6.51
C MET A 3 3.55 -5.47 4.99
N TYR A 4 4.71 -5.55 4.36
CA TYR A 4 4.78 -5.75 2.92
C TYR A 4 5.67 -6.93 2.58
N ALA A 5 5.47 -7.48 1.39
CA ALA A 5 6.30 -8.52 0.84
C ALA A 5 6.48 -8.31 -0.66
N ARG A 6 7.62 -8.71 -1.19
CA ARG A 6 7.89 -8.75 -2.63
C ARG A 6 7.52 -10.12 -3.16
N LEU A 7 7.03 -10.19 -4.40
CA LEU A 7 6.78 -11.47 -5.05
C LEU A 7 8.08 -12.02 -5.65
N ARG A 8 8.26 -13.35 -5.64
CA ARG A 8 9.38 -14.04 -6.31
C ARG A 8 9.47 -13.68 -7.78
N GLU A 9 8.30 -13.64 -8.42
CA GLU A 9 8.12 -13.26 -9.82
C GLU A 9 6.87 -12.38 -9.93
N PRO A 10 6.84 -11.39 -10.85
CA PRO A 10 5.66 -10.58 -11.07
C PRO A 10 4.45 -11.44 -11.46
N ARG A 11 3.32 -11.27 -10.76
CA ARG A 11 2.09 -12.05 -11.01
C ARG A 11 1.12 -11.26 -11.87
N LYS A 12 0.60 -11.86 -12.95
CA LYS A 12 -0.41 -11.21 -13.79
C LYS A 12 -1.73 -11.03 -13.01
N SER A 13 -2.27 -9.81 -13.00
CA SER A 13 -3.55 -9.46 -12.34
C SER A 13 -4.69 -9.34 -13.34
N ASP A 14 -4.44 -8.73 -14.50
CA ASP A 14 -5.40 -8.57 -15.61
C ASP A 14 -4.64 -8.53 -16.96
N ASP A 15 -5.32 -8.18 -18.06
CA ASP A 15 -4.75 -8.27 -19.41
C ASP A 15 -3.47 -7.46 -19.66
N ASN A 16 -3.10 -6.49 -18.81
CA ASN A 16 -1.84 -5.74 -18.94
C ASN A 16 -1.18 -5.31 -17.62
N THR A 17 -1.66 -5.75 -16.47
CA THR A 17 -1.12 -5.34 -15.16
C THR A 17 -0.47 -6.53 -14.44
N TYR A 18 0.72 -6.28 -13.88
CA TYR A 18 1.45 -7.23 -13.05
C TYR A 18 1.50 -6.73 -11.61
N ILE A 19 1.57 -7.65 -10.65
CA ILE A 19 1.77 -7.37 -9.23
C ILE A 19 3.22 -7.70 -8.91
N TYR A 20 3.95 -6.75 -8.34
CA TYR A 20 5.37 -6.92 -7.98
C TYR A 20 5.57 -7.06 -6.47
N LYS A 21 4.72 -6.42 -5.69
CA LYS A 21 4.72 -6.46 -4.22
C LYS A 21 3.31 -6.29 -3.69
N ILE A 22 3.11 -6.69 -2.44
CA ILE A 22 1.85 -6.62 -1.73
C ILE A 22 2.06 -5.99 -0.35
N MET A 23 1.02 -5.36 0.19
CA MET A 23 1.01 -4.84 1.56
C MET A 23 -0.24 -5.33 2.28
N LEU A 24 -0.03 -6.04 3.38
CA LEU A 24 -1.06 -6.38 4.35
C LEU A 24 -1.22 -5.23 5.34
N TYR A 25 -2.46 -4.80 5.56
CA TYR A 25 -2.80 -3.88 6.64
C TYR A 25 -3.99 -4.40 7.45
N LYS A 26 -3.71 -4.80 8.69
CA LYS A 26 -4.74 -5.21 9.65
C LYS A 26 -5.01 -4.07 10.62
N THR A 27 -6.26 -3.62 10.62
CA THR A 27 -6.79 -2.59 11.52
C THR A 27 -7.83 -3.21 12.47
N GLY A 28 -8.50 -2.36 13.26
CA GLY A 28 -9.69 -2.78 14.02
C GLY A 28 -10.94 -2.98 13.15
N GLU A 29 -10.93 -2.46 11.91
CA GLU A 29 -12.07 -2.47 10.99
C GLU A 29 -11.99 -3.63 9.99
N GLY A 30 -10.80 -4.17 9.71
CA GLY A 30 -10.65 -5.26 8.76
C GLY A 30 -9.20 -5.66 8.49
N ILE A 31 -9.06 -6.60 7.55
CA ILE A 31 -7.79 -7.07 7.01
C ILE A 31 -7.77 -6.73 5.53
N TYR A 32 -6.85 -5.86 5.15
CA TYR A 32 -6.72 -5.36 3.79
C TYR A 32 -5.42 -5.84 3.17
N LEU A 33 -5.47 -6.13 1.86
CA LEU A 33 -4.30 -6.39 1.05
C LEU A 33 -4.25 -5.41 -0.11
N PHE A 34 -3.15 -4.68 -0.25
CA PHE A 34 -2.88 -3.77 -1.34
C PHE A 34 -1.88 -4.38 -2.31
N THR A 35 -2.08 -4.18 -3.61
CA THR A 35 -1.22 -4.74 -4.67
C THR A 35 -0.60 -3.62 -5.50
N TYR A 36 0.66 -3.80 -5.91
CA TYR A 36 1.45 -2.74 -6.52
C TYR A 36 1.95 -3.14 -7.91
N SER A 37 1.71 -2.28 -8.89
CA SER A 37 2.02 -2.52 -10.30
C SER A 37 3.48 -2.21 -10.71
N GLY A 38 4.32 -1.86 -9.74
CA GLY A 38 5.76 -1.67 -9.93
C GLY A 38 6.52 -1.99 -8.64
N ALA A 39 7.80 -2.32 -8.77
CA ALA A 39 8.66 -2.63 -7.63
C ALA A 39 8.89 -1.39 -6.73
N ASP A 40 8.97 -0.21 -7.33
CA ASP A 40 9.13 1.10 -6.71
C ASP A 40 7.81 1.87 -6.53
N ALA A 41 6.68 1.31 -6.98
CA ALA A 41 5.37 1.94 -6.85
C ALA A 41 5.08 2.32 -5.40
N VAL A 42 4.75 3.59 -5.18
CA VAL A 42 4.47 4.14 -3.85
C VAL A 42 3.03 3.88 -3.44
N LEU A 43 2.09 4.05 -4.37
CA LEU A 43 0.66 3.85 -4.17
C LEU A 43 0.19 2.52 -4.75
N SER A 44 -0.86 1.97 -4.13
CA SER A 44 -1.48 0.73 -4.58
C SER A 44 -2.23 0.92 -5.90
N ALA A 45 -2.29 -0.16 -6.70
CA ALA A 45 -3.10 -0.25 -7.89
C ALA A 45 -4.50 -0.85 -7.60
N ALA A 46 -4.59 -1.73 -6.60
CA ALA A 46 -5.85 -2.36 -6.20
C ALA A 46 -5.80 -2.84 -4.74
N ASP A 47 -6.96 -2.91 -4.10
CA ASP A 47 -7.16 -3.38 -2.75
C ASP A 47 -8.13 -4.56 -2.66
N TYR A 48 -7.91 -5.42 -1.67
CA TYR A 48 -8.71 -6.59 -1.36
C TYR A 48 -9.00 -6.63 0.13
N CYS A 49 -10.17 -7.14 0.50
CA CYS A 49 -10.55 -7.37 1.89
C CYS A 49 -10.56 -8.88 2.17
N TYR A 50 -10.06 -9.27 3.33
CA TYR A 50 -10.00 -10.65 3.81
C TYR A 50 -10.74 -10.79 5.14
N ASP A 51 -11.41 -11.92 5.32
CA ASP A 51 -12.08 -12.26 6.59
C ASP A 51 -11.07 -12.69 7.67
N SER A 52 -9.95 -13.29 7.26
CA SER A 52 -8.93 -13.79 8.17
C SER A 52 -7.50 -13.59 7.64
N LEU A 53 -6.53 -13.56 8.56
CA LEU A 53 -5.11 -13.58 8.19
C LEU A 53 -4.70 -14.93 7.61
N GLU A 54 -5.38 -16.01 7.99
CA GLU A 54 -5.11 -17.35 7.50
C GLU A 54 -5.37 -17.45 5.99
N ASP A 55 -6.52 -16.94 5.53
CA ASP A 55 -6.86 -16.93 4.10
C ASP A 55 -5.89 -16.07 3.30
N LEU A 56 -5.52 -14.90 3.82
CA LEU A 56 -4.52 -14.04 3.18
C LEU A 56 -3.16 -14.75 3.08
N TYR A 57 -2.69 -15.35 4.16
CA TYR A 57 -1.41 -16.05 4.13
C TYR A 57 -1.44 -17.30 3.24
N ALA A 58 -2.56 -18.01 3.18
CA ALA A 58 -2.75 -19.14 2.28
C ALA A 58 -2.67 -18.71 0.79
N ASP A 59 -3.23 -17.56 0.44
CA ASP A 59 -3.19 -17.03 -0.93
C ASP A 59 -1.81 -16.55 -1.37
N TRP A 60 -1.00 -16.02 -0.43
CA TRP A 60 0.18 -15.21 -0.77
C TRP A 60 1.54 -15.76 -0.32
N ASN A 61 1.64 -16.54 0.76
CA ASN A 61 2.95 -16.92 1.32
C ASN A 61 3.83 -17.75 0.37
N ASP A 62 3.23 -18.55 -0.50
CA ASP A 62 4.00 -19.34 -1.47
C ASP A 62 4.54 -18.50 -2.64
N LEU A 63 4.08 -17.25 -2.77
CA LEU A 63 4.40 -16.34 -3.87
C LEU A 63 5.45 -15.30 -3.48
N ILE A 64 5.58 -15.00 -2.19
CA ILE A 64 6.54 -14.01 -1.71
C ILE A 64 7.97 -14.55 -1.77
N ASP A 65 8.92 -13.66 -2.01
CA ASP A 65 10.34 -13.99 -2.07
C ASP A 65 10.91 -14.38 -0.70
N GLU A 66 12.18 -14.77 -0.68
CA GLU A 66 12.87 -15.23 0.52
C GLU A 66 13.02 -14.15 1.60
N THR A 67 12.77 -12.87 1.28
CA THR A 67 12.78 -11.79 2.27
C THR A 67 11.59 -11.87 3.21
N GLY A 68 10.51 -12.52 2.77
CA GLY A 68 9.29 -12.72 3.55
C GLY A 68 8.54 -11.42 3.81
N TRP A 69 7.74 -11.42 4.88
CA TRP A 69 7.00 -10.23 5.31
C TRP A 69 7.90 -9.28 6.11
N ILE A 70 7.90 -8.01 5.70
CA ILE A 70 8.66 -6.93 6.33
C ILE A 70 7.68 -5.96 6.97
N GLU A 71 7.87 -5.68 8.26
CA GLU A 71 7.03 -4.75 9.01
C GLU A 71 7.22 -3.29 8.55
N LEU A 72 6.12 -2.55 8.52
CA LEU A 72 6.06 -1.13 8.22
C LEU A 72 5.43 -0.38 9.38
N GLU A 73 5.84 0.87 9.56
CA GLU A 73 5.15 1.78 10.46
C GLU A 73 3.72 2.06 9.97
N ASP A 74 2.82 2.24 10.93
CA ASP A 74 1.47 2.71 10.64
C ASP A 74 1.54 4.10 9.96
N PRO A 75 0.63 4.38 9.01
CA PRO A 75 0.61 5.65 8.31
C PRO A 75 0.39 6.82 9.29
N LEU A 76 1.00 7.98 8.99
CA LEU A 76 0.74 9.20 9.74
C LEU A 76 -0.75 9.60 9.66
N PRO A 77 -1.29 10.33 10.65
CA PRO A 77 -2.68 10.77 10.62
C PRO A 77 -3.05 11.50 9.32
N GLY A 78 -4.10 11.03 8.65
CA GLY A 78 -4.57 11.58 7.38
C GLY A 78 -3.81 11.12 6.13
N CYS A 79 -2.76 10.32 6.28
CA CYS A 79 -2.08 9.67 5.17
C CYS A 79 -2.82 8.45 4.63
N GLN A 80 -2.56 8.16 3.38
CA GLN A 80 -3.01 6.98 2.66
C GLN A 80 -2.42 5.72 3.28
N HIS A 81 -3.29 4.78 3.63
CA HIS A 81 -2.89 3.53 4.29
C HIS A 81 -2.17 2.57 3.34
N ASP A 82 -2.36 2.76 2.05
CA ASP A 82 -1.82 1.97 0.95
C ASP A 82 -0.58 2.60 0.31
N ALA A 83 -0.01 3.65 0.92
CA ALA A 83 1.20 4.34 0.44
C ALA A 83 2.45 3.98 1.23
N PHE A 84 3.56 3.66 0.57
CA PHE A 84 4.84 3.33 1.23
C PHE A 84 5.55 4.51 1.92
N ILE A 85 5.12 5.74 1.64
CA ILE A 85 5.62 6.97 2.27
C ILE A 85 4.45 7.74 2.87
N PRO A 86 4.69 8.71 3.77
CA PRO A 86 3.65 9.67 4.15
C PRO A 86 3.13 10.39 2.91
N LEU A 87 1.93 10.02 2.48
CA LEU A 87 1.29 10.55 1.29
C LEU A 87 -0.15 10.85 1.65
N ARG A 88 -0.66 12.03 1.32
CA ARG A 88 -2.06 12.41 1.58
C ARG A 88 -2.62 13.23 0.44
N VAL A 89 -3.94 13.27 0.35
CA VAL A 89 -4.64 14.16 -0.59
C VAL A 89 -4.45 15.59 -0.11
N LYS A 90 -3.97 16.45 -1.00
CA LYS A 90 -3.71 17.86 -0.71
C LYS A 90 -4.99 18.55 -0.23
N GLY A 91 -4.89 19.33 0.84
CA GLY A 91 -5.99 20.08 1.44
C GLY A 91 -7.05 19.25 2.19
N ARG A 92 -6.85 17.92 2.34
CA ARG A 92 -7.78 17.06 3.11
C ARG A 92 -7.84 17.44 4.59
N ASP A 93 -6.72 17.86 5.17
CA ASP A 93 -6.58 18.30 6.56
C ASP A 93 -7.36 19.59 6.87
N ILE A 94 -7.53 20.47 5.87
CA ILE A 94 -8.32 21.70 5.99
C ILE A 94 -9.75 21.57 5.41
N GLY A 95 -10.20 20.35 5.11
CA GLY A 95 -11.54 20.08 4.58
C GLY A 95 -11.75 20.55 3.13
N LYS A 96 -10.68 20.79 2.36
CA LYS A 96 -10.69 21.18 0.95
C LYS A 96 -9.85 20.23 0.11
N PRO A 97 -10.25 18.95 -0.02
CA PRO A 97 -9.45 17.96 -0.72
C PRO A 97 -9.37 18.28 -2.22
N GLU A 98 -8.15 18.29 -2.75
CA GLU A 98 -7.87 18.29 -4.17
C GLU A 98 -7.70 16.83 -4.63
N TRP A 99 -8.81 16.15 -4.92
CA TRP A 99 -8.78 14.73 -5.28
C TRP A 99 -7.87 14.46 -6.50
N GLY A 100 -7.01 13.46 -6.37
CA GLY A 100 -6.00 13.13 -7.38
C GLY A 100 -4.71 13.96 -7.30
N VAL A 101 -4.68 14.98 -6.44
CA VAL A 101 -3.47 15.76 -6.14
C VAL A 101 -2.96 15.34 -4.76
N TYR A 102 -1.69 14.94 -4.72
CA TYR A 102 -1.07 14.40 -3.52
C TYR A 102 0.04 15.31 -3.00
N GLU A 103 0.32 15.18 -1.72
CA GLU A 103 1.49 15.77 -1.07
C GLU A 103 2.18 14.73 -0.18
N THR A 104 3.50 14.86 -0.06
CA THR A 104 4.34 14.02 0.78
C THR A 104 5.13 14.85 1.77
N LEU A 105 5.53 14.25 2.89
CA LEU A 105 6.29 14.91 3.93
C LEU A 105 7.79 14.86 3.60
N LYS A 106 8.41 16.03 3.40
CA LYS A 106 9.84 16.16 3.15
C LYS A 106 10.41 17.24 4.07
N ASP A 107 11.42 16.87 4.86
CA ASP A 107 12.10 17.79 5.79
C ASP A 107 11.14 18.52 6.76
N GLY A 108 10.03 17.86 7.12
CA GLY A 108 9.00 18.40 8.02
C GLY A 108 7.93 19.25 7.33
N GLU A 109 8.03 19.47 6.02
CA GLU A 109 7.07 20.25 5.24
C GLU A 109 6.31 19.37 4.23
N TRP A 110 5.03 19.66 4.03
CA TRP A 110 4.22 19.00 3.01
C TRP A 110 4.48 19.65 1.65
N VAL A 111 4.93 18.84 0.69
CA VAL A 111 5.22 19.26 -0.68
C VAL A 111 4.44 18.44 -1.68
N GLU A 112 4.09 19.03 -2.81
CA GLU A 112 3.34 18.34 -3.87
C GLU A 112 4.09 17.09 -4.37
N TYR A 113 3.35 15.99 -4.52
CA TYR A 113 3.86 14.71 -4.97
C TYR A 113 3.33 14.41 -6.37
N ASN A 114 4.27 14.20 -7.31
CA ASN A 114 3.96 13.82 -8.68
C ASN A 114 4.06 12.29 -8.81
N LEU A 115 2.95 11.66 -9.20
CA LEU A 115 2.85 10.22 -9.45
C LEU A 115 3.59 9.78 -10.72
#